data_AF-A0A2V7W7R8-F1
#
_entry.id   AF-A0A2V7W7R8-F1
#
_cell.length_a   1.000
_cell.length_b   1.000
_cell.length_c   1.000
_cell.angle_alpha   90.00
_cell.angle_beta   90.00
_cell.angle_gamma   90.00
#
_symmetry.space_group_name_H-M   'P 1'
#
loop_
_entity.id
_entity.type
_entity.pdbx_description
1 polymer ?
#
loop_
_entity_poly.entity_id
_entity_poly.type
_entity_poly.pdbx_seq_one_letter_code
_entity_poly.pdbx_strand_id
1 'polypeptide(L)'
;MPPLLLLLALLSLTPRNGVLRIAVTGDTGKGADVVAEGIRNVHAKTPLDAIILAGDTFYPCGVTSERDPRWKLVRPLTTIGVPVFPVLGNHDFCGQSDPYAQIRASGVLANWNFPARQYMVRGGVADFAFIDTTSYLRGKSDPKLVDAFRSSTAAWHVVVGHHPVISSGYHGYFPRAEVKRMREMIPSLRESHADFYIAGHDHHEELIRGRMLHLISGAGSSPVPPVKLHVSTIYPPEIRPERIGFAVVQIDAKEIRVRFYDAKGNPKSEWIRTKRLTLR
;
A
#
# COMPACT_ATOMS: atom_id res chain seq x y z
N MET A 1 -16.78 -24.92 -20.00
CA MET A 1 -16.34 -23.53 -20.20
C MET A 1 -15.15 -23.30 -19.28
N PRO A 2 -13.96 -22.92 -19.78
CA PRO A 2 -12.86 -22.54 -18.90
C PRO A 2 -13.28 -21.28 -18.14
N PRO A 3 -12.97 -21.15 -16.83
CA PRO A 3 -13.26 -19.92 -16.11
C PRO A 3 -12.46 -18.80 -16.76
N LEU A 4 -13.16 -17.71 -17.10
CA LEU A 4 -12.59 -16.49 -17.65
C LEU A 4 -11.52 -16.00 -16.67
N LEU A 5 -10.24 -16.29 -16.94
CA LEU A 5 -9.12 -15.72 -16.20
C LEU A 5 -9.28 -14.21 -16.34
N LEU A 6 -9.60 -13.53 -15.24
CA LEU A 6 -9.65 -12.08 -15.22
C LEU A 6 -8.22 -11.63 -15.58
N LEU A 7 -8.03 -11.11 -16.78
CA LEU A 7 -6.74 -10.59 -17.25
C LEU A 7 -6.47 -9.30 -16.47
N LEU A 8 -6.05 -9.42 -15.21
CA LEU A 8 -5.53 -8.30 -14.45
C LEU A 8 -4.32 -7.78 -15.22
N ALA A 9 -4.26 -6.46 -15.44
CA ALA A 9 -3.09 -5.85 -16.02
C ALA A 9 -1.85 -6.27 -15.22
N LEU A 10 -0.89 -6.89 -15.93
CA LEU A 10 0.27 -7.52 -15.33
C LEU A 10 1.49 -6.64 -15.56
N LEU A 11 1.98 -6.05 -14.49
CA LEU A 11 3.23 -5.29 -14.49
C LEU A 11 4.33 -6.15 -13.84
N SER A 12 5.59 -5.74 -13.98
CA SER A 12 6.72 -6.48 -13.40
C SER A 12 7.75 -5.55 -12.74
N LEU A 13 8.36 -6.05 -11.68
CA LEU A 13 9.55 -5.50 -11.05
C LEU A 13 10.66 -6.56 -11.07
N THR A 14 11.90 -6.10 -11.26
CA THR A 14 13.06 -6.98 -11.20
C THR A 14 13.83 -6.72 -9.90
N PRO A 15 13.99 -7.72 -9.03
CA PRO A 15 14.74 -7.57 -7.79
C PRO A 15 16.23 -7.33 -8.07
N ARG A 16 16.85 -6.41 -7.32
CA ARG A 16 18.30 -6.20 -7.34
C ARG A 16 18.98 -7.18 -6.41
N ASN A 17 19.82 -8.05 -6.97
CA ASN A 17 20.53 -9.10 -6.24
C ASN A 17 19.58 -9.99 -5.41
N GLY A 18 18.42 -10.32 -5.97
CA GLY A 18 17.40 -11.15 -5.29
C GLY A 18 16.67 -10.43 -4.16
N VAL A 19 16.77 -9.10 -4.07
CA VAL A 19 16.10 -8.28 -3.06
C VAL A 19 15.25 -7.20 -3.74
N LEU A 20 13.99 -7.07 -3.32
CA LEU A 20 13.14 -5.91 -3.59
C LEU A 20 13.15 -4.96 -2.41
N ARG A 21 13.20 -3.65 -2.67
CA ARG A 21 13.09 -2.57 -1.69
C ARG A 21 12.02 -1.60 -2.13
N ILE A 22 10.93 -1.55 -1.39
CA ILE A 22 9.74 -0.79 -1.78
C ILE A 22 9.46 0.23 -0.70
N ALA A 23 9.46 1.51 -1.06
CA ALA A 23 8.89 2.53 -0.18
C ALA A 23 7.37 2.45 -0.24
N VAL A 24 6.71 2.58 0.91
CA VAL A 24 5.26 2.53 1.05
C VAL A 24 4.83 3.78 1.80
N THR A 25 3.87 4.50 1.23
CA THR A 25 3.22 5.66 1.86
C THR A 25 1.79 5.79 1.34
N GLY A 26 0.95 6.56 2.00
CA GLY A 26 -0.46 6.77 1.67
C GLY A 26 -0.96 8.03 2.34
N ASP A 27 -2.16 8.49 1.98
CA ASP A 27 -2.84 9.60 2.67
C ASP A 27 -1.98 10.88 2.65
N THR A 28 -1.26 11.06 1.54
CA THR A 28 -0.15 12.03 1.45
C THR A 28 -0.64 13.46 1.31
N GLY A 29 -1.72 13.71 0.55
CA GLY A 29 -2.30 15.03 0.39
C GLY A 29 -1.26 16.14 0.18
N LYS A 30 -1.22 17.08 1.13
CA LYS A 30 -0.27 18.20 1.10
C LYS A 30 1.15 17.86 1.60
N GLY A 31 1.36 16.70 2.24
CA GLY A 31 2.66 16.23 2.73
C GLY A 31 3.44 15.39 1.72
N ALA A 32 2.94 15.22 0.49
CA ALA A 32 3.59 14.41 -0.54
C ALA A 32 5.01 14.88 -0.90
N ASP A 33 5.28 16.19 -0.85
CA ASP A 33 6.61 16.77 -1.08
C ASP A 33 7.59 16.42 0.05
N VAL A 34 7.15 16.54 1.30
CA VAL A 34 7.91 16.20 2.51
C VAL A 34 8.25 14.71 2.53
N VAL A 35 7.27 13.84 2.29
CA VAL A 35 7.51 12.39 2.21
C VAL A 35 8.43 12.04 1.06
N ALA A 36 8.27 12.69 -0.11
CA ALA A 36 9.14 12.46 -1.25
C ALA A 36 10.60 12.83 -0.96
N GLU A 37 10.86 13.90 -0.19
CA GLU A 37 12.20 14.25 0.25
C GLU A 37 12.82 13.13 1.11
N GLY A 38 12.10 12.63 2.11
CA GLY A 38 12.54 11.50 2.92
C GLY A 38 12.82 10.25 2.10
N ILE A 39 11.94 9.90 1.16
CA ILE A 39 12.14 8.76 0.26
C ILE A 39 13.37 8.97 -0.62
N ARG A 40 13.62 10.18 -1.15
CA ARG A 40 14.86 10.47 -1.91
C ARG A 40 16.11 10.27 -1.08
N ASN A 41 16.10 10.74 0.18
CA ASN A 41 17.23 10.58 1.09
C ASN A 41 17.53 9.10 1.37
N VAL A 42 16.49 8.28 1.52
CA VAL A 42 16.66 6.83 1.67
C VAL A 42 17.15 6.21 0.35
N HIS A 43 16.54 6.56 -0.79
CA HIS A 43 16.90 6.06 -2.11
C HIS A 43 18.36 6.34 -2.48
N ALA A 44 18.88 7.52 -2.14
CA ALA A 44 20.27 7.91 -2.39
C ALA A 44 21.28 7.04 -1.61
N LYS A 45 20.91 6.55 -0.43
CA LYS A 45 21.77 5.71 0.43
C LYS A 45 21.56 4.23 0.18
N THR A 46 20.32 3.82 -0.06
CA THR A 46 19.89 2.44 -0.27
C THR A 46 18.88 2.44 -1.40
N PRO A 47 19.32 2.15 -2.64
CA PRO A 47 18.46 2.25 -3.82
C PRO A 47 17.17 1.43 -3.70
N LEU A 48 16.04 2.11 -3.88
CA LEU A 48 14.68 1.55 -3.84
C LEU A 48 14.21 1.16 -5.23
N ASP A 49 13.46 0.06 -5.36
CA ASP A 49 12.96 -0.52 -6.62
C ASP A 49 11.60 0.06 -7.05
N ALA A 50 10.80 0.51 -6.08
CA ALA A 50 9.47 1.05 -6.35
C ALA A 50 8.95 1.89 -5.18
N ILE A 51 7.87 2.62 -5.45
CA ILE A 51 7.01 3.24 -4.45
C ILE A 51 5.61 2.63 -4.59
N ILE A 52 5.02 2.22 -3.47
CA ILE A 52 3.59 1.90 -3.39
C ILE A 52 2.87 3.08 -2.72
N LEU A 53 1.83 3.58 -3.39
CA LEU A 53 0.92 4.57 -2.82
C LEU A 53 -0.38 3.89 -2.35
N ALA A 54 -0.56 3.80 -1.04
CA ALA A 54 -1.68 3.12 -0.39
C ALA A 54 -3.00 3.92 -0.38
N GLY A 55 -3.25 4.71 -1.43
CA GLY A 55 -4.48 5.49 -1.61
C GLY A 55 -4.46 6.89 -1.00
N ASP A 56 -5.54 7.63 -1.27
CA ASP A 56 -5.78 9.01 -0.86
C ASP A 56 -4.57 9.93 -1.10
N THR A 57 -4.13 9.99 -2.35
CA THR A 57 -3.06 10.92 -2.75
C THR A 57 -3.57 12.37 -2.80
N PHE A 58 -4.86 12.57 -3.09
CA PHE A 58 -5.45 13.89 -3.30
C PHE A 58 -6.60 14.17 -2.31
N TYR A 59 -6.57 15.37 -1.70
CA TYR A 59 -7.57 15.85 -0.76
C TYR A 59 -8.08 17.26 -1.16
N PRO A 60 -9.28 17.68 -0.71
CA PRO A 60 -10.26 16.90 0.07
C PRO A 60 -11.03 15.87 -0.78
N CYS A 61 -10.90 15.90 -2.10
CA CYS A 61 -11.36 14.86 -3.00
C CYS A 61 -10.32 14.63 -4.10
N GLY A 62 -10.41 13.52 -4.81
CA GLY A 62 -9.60 13.15 -5.97
C GLY A 62 -9.53 14.20 -7.08
N VAL A 63 -8.59 13.99 -8.00
CA VAL A 63 -8.49 14.75 -9.25
C VAL A 63 -9.73 14.54 -10.13
N THR A 64 -10.11 15.57 -10.89
CA THR A 64 -11.29 15.50 -11.77
C THR A 64 -10.94 15.15 -13.23
N SER A 65 -9.67 15.29 -13.61
CA SER A 65 -9.15 14.98 -14.94
C SER A 65 -7.62 14.92 -14.93
N GLU A 66 -7.02 14.53 -16.05
CA GLU A 66 -5.57 14.52 -16.30
C GLU A 66 -4.98 15.94 -16.34
N ARG A 67 -5.83 16.97 -16.51
CA ARG A 67 -5.44 18.38 -16.53
C ARG A 67 -5.60 19.05 -15.16
N ASP A 68 -6.05 18.32 -14.14
CA ASP A 68 -6.25 18.86 -12.80
C ASP A 68 -4.92 19.42 -12.24
N PRO A 69 -4.84 20.69 -11.81
CA PRO A 69 -3.60 21.28 -11.33
C PRO A 69 -3.02 20.58 -10.10
N ARG A 70 -3.83 19.79 -9.38
CA ARG A 70 -3.39 19.04 -8.19
C ARG A 70 -2.44 17.89 -8.52
N TRP A 71 -2.31 17.47 -9.78
CA TRP A 71 -1.24 16.56 -10.21
C TRP A 71 0.16 17.04 -9.79
N LYS A 72 0.36 18.35 -9.58
CA LYS A 72 1.61 18.89 -9.02
C LYS A 72 1.96 18.37 -7.62
N LEU A 73 0.98 17.93 -6.83
CA LEU A 73 1.19 17.43 -5.46
C LEU A 73 1.91 16.08 -5.45
N VAL A 74 1.61 15.21 -6.42
CA VAL A 74 2.25 13.88 -6.51
C VAL A 74 3.54 13.88 -7.33
N ARG A 75 3.78 14.95 -8.12
CA ARG A 75 5.01 15.09 -8.93
C ARG A 75 6.30 14.79 -8.15
N PRO A 76 6.51 15.33 -6.93
CA PRO A 76 7.69 15.05 -6.11
C PRO A 76 7.99 13.56 -5.89
N LEU A 77 6.97 12.72 -5.77
CA LEU A 77 7.10 11.26 -5.62
C LEU A 77 7.45 10.60 -6.95
N THR A 78 6.75 10.99 -8.02
CA THR A 78 6.93 10.41 -9.35
C THR A 78 8.27 10.76 -10.00
N THR A 79 8.94 11.84 -9.58
CA THR A 79 10.24 12.24 -10.11
C THR A 79 11.43 11.63 -9.36
N ILE A 80 11.20 10.71 -8.41
CA ILE A 80 12.27 10.03 -7.66
C ILE A 80 13.09 9.08 -8.56
N GLY A 81 12.53 8.67 -9.71
CA GLY A 81 13.22 7.80 -10.68
C GLY A 81 12.96 6.31 -10.48
N VAL A 82 11.89 5.97 -9.77
CA VAL A 82 11.41 4.59 -9.55
C VAL A 82 9.93 4.49 -9.88
N PRO A 83 9.43 3.33 -10.35
CA PRO A 83 8.01 3.16 -10.64
C PRO A 83 7.15 3.36 -9.38
N VAL A 84 6.02 4.04 -9.55
CA VAL A 84 5.01 4.31 -8.53
C VAL A 84 3.74 3.50 -8.85
N PHE A 85 3.32 2.67 -7.90
CA PHE A 85 2.14 1.81 -7.99
C PHE A 85 1.08 2.24 -6.96
N PRO A 86 0.04 2.96 -7.38
CA PRO A 86 -1.01 3.42 -6.50
C PRO A 86 -2.18 2.43 -6.38
N VAL A 87 -2.92 2.53 -5.29
CA VAL A 87 -4.33 2.16 -5.21
C VAL A 87 -5.16 3.44 -5.05
N LEU A 88 -6.47 3.37 -5.31
CA LEU A 88 -7.40 4.46 -5.00
C LEU A 88 -7.89 4.34 -3.55
N GLY A 89 -8.08 5.47 -2.89
CA GLY A 89 -8.74 5.56 -1.58
C GLY A 89 -10.15 6.13 -1.66
N ASN A 90 -10.78 6.41 -0.53
CA ASN A 90 -12.17 6.89 -0.51
C ASN A 90 -12.28 8.34 -0.98
N HIS A 91 -11.25 9.17 -0.79
CA HIS A 91 -11.25 10.56 -1.25
C HIS A 91 -11.23 10.66 -2.77
N ASP A 92 -10.72 9.63 -3.46
CA ASP A 92 -10.73 9.57 -4.92
C ASP A 92 -12.12 9.38 -5.54
N PHE A 93 -13.14 9.08 -4.72
CA PHE A 93 -14.53 8.87 -5.15
C PHE A 93 -15.54 9.87 -4.53
N CYS A 94 -15.08 11.01 -4.02
CA CYS A 94 -15.97 12.06 -3.51
C CYS A 94 -16.04 13.27 -4.44
N GLY A 95 -17.06 14.11 -4.24
CA GLY A 95 -17.26 15.33 -5.04
C GLY A 95 -17.35 15.02 -6.54
N GLN A 96 -16.59 15.76 -7.34
CA GLN A 96 -16.51 15.61 -8.80
C GLN A 96 -15.30 14.79 -9.25
N SER A 97 -14.68 14.02 -8.35
CA SER A 97 -13.49 13.24 -8.68
C SER A 97 -13.77 12.23 -9.78
N ASP A 98 -12.82 12.07 -10.69
CA ASP A 98 -12.79 10.99 -11.66
C ASP A 98 -11.66 10.03 -11.29
N PRO A 99 -11.95 8.91 -10.61
CA PRO A 99 -10.92 7.91 -10.31
C PRO A 99 -10.20 7.37 -11.56
N TYR A 100 -10.86 7.40 -12.74
CA TYR A 100 -10.25 6.98 -13.99
C TYR A 100 -9.24 7.99 -14.54
N ALA A 101 -9.28 9.26 -14.11
CA ALA A 101 -8.24 10.22 -14.45
C ALA A 101 -6.87 9.75 -13.95
N GLN A 102 -6.82 9.07 -12.81
CA GLN A 102 -5.57 8.50 -12.32
C GLN A 102 -5.08 7.31 -13.15
N ILE A 103 -6.00 6.52 -13.72
CA ILE A 103 -5.64 5.43 -14.63
C ILE A 103 -5.07 6.00 -15.92
N ARG A 104 -5.77 6.98 -16.51
CA ARG A 104 -5.37 7.66 -17.75
C ARG A 104 -4.08 8.47 -17.61
N ALA A 105 -3.66 8.82 -16.40
CA ALA A 105 -2.36 9.42 -16.13
C ALA A 105 -1.18 8.44 -16.32
N SER A 106 -1.43 7.13 -16.41
CA SER A 106 -0.38 6.14 -16.71
C SER A 106 0.23 6.39 -18.09
N GLY A 107 1.56 6.49 -18.15
CA GLY A 107 2.28 6.86 -19.38
C GLY A 107 2.28 8.36 -19.70
N VAL A 108 1.55 9.18 -18.94
CA VAL A 108 1.58 10.66 -19.04
C VAL A 108 2.37 11.26 -17.90
N LEU A 109 2.09 10.84 -16.67
CA LEU A 109 2.84 11.21 -15.49
C LEU A 109 4.06 10.28 -15.35
N ALA A 110 5.25 10.88 -15.18
CA ALA A 110 6.50 10.13 -15.09
C ALA A 110 6.40 9.00 -14.06
N ASN A 111 6.89 7.80 -14.39
CA ASN A 111 6.93 6.65 -13.48
C ASN A 111 5.58 6.24 -12.84
N TRP A 112 4.44 6.80 -13.26
CA TRP A 112 3.12 6.47 -12.73
C TRP A 112 2.59 5.21 -13.43
N ASN A 113 2.38 4.16 -12.65
CA ASN A 113 1.99 2.84 -13.15
C ASN A 113 0.67 2.41 -12.52
N PHE A 114 -0.45 2.84 -13.10
CA PHE A 114 -1.79 2.54 -12.61
C PHE A 114 -2.74 2.09 -13.74
N PRO A 115 -2.64 0.83 -14.19
CA PRO A 115 -3.30 0.38 -15.41
C PRO A 115 -4.80 0.10 -15.23
N ALA A 116 -5.23 -0.17 -13.99
CA ALA A 116 -6.62 -0.48 -13.65
C ALA A 116 -6.85 -0.31 -12.14
N ARG A 117 -8.10 -0.22 -11.71
CA ARG A 117 -8.45 -0.13 -10.27
C ARG A 117 -8.06 -1.37 -9.47
N GLN A 118 -7.89 -2.50 -10.15
CA GLN A 118 -7.32 -3.72 -9.60
C GLN A 118 -6.31 -4.27 -10.60
N TYR A 119 -5.11 -4.63 -10.15
CA TYR A 119 -4.03 -5.08 -11.03
C TYR A 119 -2.98 -5.87 -10.24
N MET A 120 -2.04 -6.47 -10.96
CA MET A 120 -0.96 -7.25 -10.37
C MET A 120 0.41 -6.73 -10.77
N VAL A 121 1.37 -6.85 -9.86
CA VAL A 121 2.79 -6.64 -10.13
C VAL A 121 3.54 -7.91 -9.76
N ARG A 122 4.28 -8.48 -10.72
CA ARG A 122 5.15 -9.64 -10.50
C ARG A 122 6.54 -9.16 -10.14
N GLY A 123 7.02 -9.47 -8.94
CA GLY A 123 8.29 -8.96 -8.42
C GLY A 123 9.39 -10.02 -8.32
N GLY A 124 9.15 -11.24 -8.82
CA GLY A 124 10.09 -12.35 -8.77
C GLY A 124 10.16 -13.00 -7.38
N VAL A 125 10.61 -12.25 -6.36
CA VAL A 125 10.64 -12.73 -4.96
C VAL A 125 9.30 -12.52 -4.24
N ALA A 126 8.51 -11.55 -4.68
CA ALA A 126 7.17 -11.26 -4.16
C ALA A 126 6.24 -10.86 -5.29
N ASP A 127 4.99 -11.33 -5.26
CA ASP A 127 3.94 -10.89 -6.15
C ASP A 127 2.91 -10.06 -5.39
N PHE A 128 2.41 -9.02 -6.04
CA PHE A 128 1.55 -8.01 -5.45
C PHE A 128 0.18 -7.99 -6.14
N ALA A 129 -0.89 -8.02 -5.37
CA ALA A 129 -2.25 -7.76 -5.84
C ALA A 129 -2.75 -6.43 -5.28
N PHE A 130 -3.05 -5.49 -6.16
CA PHE A 130 -3.56 -4.17 -5.82
C PHE A 130 -5.08 -4.19 -5.97
N ILE A 131 -5.81 -3.77 -4.92
CA ILE A 131 -7.27 -3.92 -4.85
C ILE A 131 -8.01 -2.60 -4.55
N ASP A 132 -9.18 -2.44 -5.17
CA ASP A 132 -10.10 -1.33 -4.95
C ASP A 132 -11.00 -1.61 -3.75
N THR A 133 -10.52 -1.21 -2.57
CA THR A 133 -11.23 -1.40 -1.31
C THR A 133 -12.46 -0.49 -1.18
N THR A 134 -12.44 0.71 -1.78
CA THR A 134 -13.60 1.63 -1.77
C THR A 134 -14.80 1.01 -2.50
N SER A 135 -14.57 0.40 -3.67
CA SER A 135 -15.62 -0.28 -4.42
C SER A 135 -16.10 -1.55 -3.72
N TYR A 136 -15.21 -2.29 -3.05
CA TYR A 136 -15.58 -3.45 -2.24
C TYR A 136 -16.52 -3.08 -1.08
N LEU A 137 -16.17 -2.04 -0.33
CA LEU A 137 -16.99 -1.52 0.76
C LEU A 137 -18.37 -1.08 0.29
N ARG A 138 -18.45 -0.49 -0.90
CA ARG A 138 -19.71 -0.07 -1.55
C ARG A 138 -20.48 -1.21 -2.21
N GLY A 139 -19.99 -2.45 -2.14
CA GLY A 139 -20.60 -3.61 -2.79
C GLY A 139 -20.58 -3.57 -4.32
N LYS A 140 -19.69 -2.76 -4.91
CA LYS A 140 -19.54 -2.57 -6.36
C LYS A 140 -18.45 -3.43 -6.99
N SER A 141 -17.62 -4.07 -6.17
CA SER A 141 -16.60 -5.02 -6.62
C SER A 141 -16.35 -6.08 -5.56
N ASP A 142 -15.89 -7.25 -5.99
CA ASP A 142 -15.32 -8.27 -5.13
C ASP A 142 -13.89 -8.52 -5.61
N PRO A 143 -12.84 -8.20 -4.81
CA PRO A 143 -11.48 -8.50 -5.21
C PRO A 143 -11.34 -10.03 -5.22
N LYS A 144 -11.24 -10.61 -6.42
CA LYS A 144 -11.14 -12.07 -6.64
C LYS A 144 -9.78 -12.63 -6.18
N LEU A 145 -9.47 -12.47 -4.89
CA LEU A 145 -8.16 -12.70 -4.31
C LEU A 145 -7.75 -14.16 -4.31
N VAL A 146 -8.70 -15.10 -4.15
CA VAL A 146 -8.44 -16.54 -4.12
C VAL A 146 -7.64 -17.00 -5.35
N ASP A 147 -7.93 -16.44 -6.52
CA ASP A 147 -7.23 -16.78 -7.76
C ASP A 147 -6.03 -15.89 -8.07
N ALA A 148 -5.86 -14.76 -7.37
CA ALA A 148 -4.85 -13.75 -7.70
C ALA A 148 -3.43 -14.33 -7.74
N PHE A 149 -3.09 -15.19 -6.77
CA PHE A 149 -1.75 -15.77 -6.66
C PHE A 149 -1.68 -17.23 -7.09
N ARG A 150 -2.73 -17.80 -7.69
CA ARG A 150 -2.80 -19.23 -8.02
C ARG A 150 -1.69 -19.68 -8.98
N SER A 151 -1.25 -18.80 -9.88
CA SER A 151 -0.13 -19.05 -10.81
C SER A 151 1.21 -18.48 -10.35
N SER A 152 1.29 -17.94 -9.13
CA SER A 152 2.50 -17.34 -8.58
C SER A 152 3.51 -18.41 -8.16
N THR A 153 4.76 -18.18 -8.55
CA THR A 153 5.93 -18.92 -8.05
C THR A 153 6.74 -18.10 -7.05
N ALA A 154 6.30 -16.88 -6.73
CA ALA A 154 7.00 -16.00 -5.81
C ALA A 154 7.00 -16.58 -4.38
N ALA A 155 8.04 -16.26 -3.61
CA ALA A 155 8.13 -16.70 -2.22
C ALA A 155 7.09 -16.00 -1.32
N TRP A 156 6.65 -14.80 -1.72
CA TRP A 156 5.75 -13.96 -0.93
C TRP A 156 4.57 -13.45 -1.76
N HIS A 157 3.39 -13.43 -1.12
CA HIS A 157 2.20 -12.80 -1.69
C HIS A 157 1.79 -11.60 -0.86
N VAL A 158 1.68 -10.45 -1.52
CA VAL A 158 1.39 -9.17 -0.88
C VAL A 158 0.10 -8.60 -1.45
N VAL A 159 -0.85 -8.24 -0.60
CA VAL A 159 -2.07 -7.54 -1.01
C VAL A 159 -1.97 -6.09 -0.58
N VAL A 160 -2.29 -5.18 -1.49
CA VAL A 160 -2.25 -3.73 -1.28
C VAL A 160 -3.66 -3.19 -1.51
N GLY A 161 -4.22 -2.53 -0.50
CA GLY A 161 -5.47 -1.82 -0.59
C GLY A 161 -5.39 -0.50 0.17
N HIS A 162 -6.37 0.38 0.02
CA HIS A 162 -6.40 1.61 0.80
C HIS A 162 -6.88 1.36 2.24
N HIS A 163 -8.05 0.74 2.41
CA HIS A 163 -8.64 0.54 3.73
C HIS A 163 -7.98 -0.66 4.47
N PRO A 164 -7.73 -0.54 5.79
CA PRO A 164 -7.16 -1.61 6.58
C PRO A 164 -8.16 -2.74 6.86
N VAL A 165 -7.65 -3.97 6.93
CA VAL A 165 -8.40 -5.13 7.45
C VAL A 165 -8.23 -5.28 8.97
N ILE A 166 -7.03 -4.98 9.45
CA ILE A 166 -6.67 -4.88 10.87
C ILE A 166 -5.84 -3.61 11.04
N SER A 167 -6.23 -2.78 12.00
CA SER A 167 -5.51 -1.54 12.35
C SER A 167 -5.83 -1.15 13.80
N SER A 168 -4.91 -0.44 14.45
CA SER A 168 -5.14 0.23 15.73
C SER A 168 -5.77 1.61 15.60
N GLY A 169 -5.84 2.13 14.38
CA GLY A 169 -6.36 3.47 14.09
C GLY A 169 -7.88 3.57 14.22
N TYR A 170 -8.38 4.76 13.94
CA TYR A 170 -9.80 5.10 14.03
C TYR A 170 -10.69 4.15 13.20
N HIS A 171 -10.17 3.68 12.07
CA HIS A 171 -10.85 2.80 11.13
C HIS A 171 -10.56 1.30 11.34
N GLY A 172 -9.81 0.93 12.38
CA GLY A 172 -9.59 -0.46 12.77
C GLY A 172 -10.08 -0.81 14.18
N TYR A 173 -10.05 0.16 15.09
CA TYR A 173 -10.39 -0.03 16.50
C TYR A 173 -11.89 0.17 16.80
N PHE A 174 -12.53 1.17 16.21
CA PHE A 174 -13.95 1.45 16.50
C PHE A 174 -14.87 0.53 15.69
N PRO A 175 -15.91 -0.08 16.30
CA PRO A 175 -16.82 -0.97 15.60
C PRO A 175 -17.67 -0.19 14.60
N ARG A 176 -17.39 -0.35 13.31
CA ARG A 176 -18.13 0.27 12.19
C ARG A 176 -18.47 -0.75 11.13
N ALA A 177 -19.47 -0.43 10.31
CA ALA A 177 -19.85 -1.25 9.16
C ALA A 177 -18.67 -1.46 8.20
N GLU A 178 -17.88 -0.41 7.97
CA GLU A 178 -16.64 -0.46 7.18
C GLU A 178 -15.65 -1.49 7.72
N VAL A 179 -15.29 -1.39 9.01
CA VAL A 179 -14.36 -2.33 9.66
C VAL A 179 -14.88 -3.76 9.59
N LYS A 180 -16.18 -3.96 9.84
CA LYS A 180 -16.81 -5.27 9.75
C LYS A 180 -16.67 -5.85 8.35
N ARG A 181 -16.98 -5.07 7.32
CA ARG A 181 -16.90 -5.51 5.93
C ARG A 181 -15.46 -5.77 5.48
N MET A 182 -14.50 -4.93 5.85
CA MET A 182 -13.09 -5.23 5.56
C MET A 182 -12.62 -6.55 6.22
N ARG A 183 -13.08 -6.85 7.44
CA ARG A 183 -12.77 -8.13 8.12
C ARG A 183 -13.40 -9.36 7.44
N GLU A 184 -14.51 -9.20 6.71
CA GLU A 184 -15.10 -10.28 5.90
C GLU A 184 -14.17 -10.72 4.75
N MET A 185 -13.16 -9.92 4.40
CA MET A 185 -12.14 -10.28 3.39
C MET A 185 -11.06 -11.23 3.94
N ILE A 186 -10.93 -11.38 5.26
CA ILE A 186 -9.88 -12.19 5.90
C ILE A 186 -9.85 -13.64 5.40
N PRO A 187 -10.99 -14.37 5.27
CA PRO A 187 -10.99 -15.72 4.73
C PRO A 187 -10.40 -15.78 3.31
N SER A 188 -10.81 -14.87 2.42
CA SER A 188 -10.31 -14.82 1.04
C SER A 188 -8.81 -14.52 0.97
N LEU A 189 -8.31 -13.59 1.81
CA LEU A 189 -6.88 -13.31 1.95
C LEU A 189 -6.07 -14.52 2.43
N ARG A 190 -6.65 -15.35 3.30
CA ARG A 190 -6.02 -16.57 3.78
C ARG A 190 -6.02 -17.66 2.71
N GLU A 191 -7.12 -17.83 1.99
CA GLU A 191 -7.26 -18.78 0.89
C GLU A 191 -6.35 -18.42 -0.29
N SER A 192 -6.11 -17.13 -0.55
CA SER A 192 -5.14 -16.66 -1.53
C SER A 192 -3.68 -16.83 -1.09
N HIS A 193 -3.43 -17.36 0.11
CA HIS A 193 -2.11 -17.47 0.72
C HIS A 193 -1.37 -16.13 0.83
N ALA A 194 -2.07 -15.03 1.12
CA ALA A 194 -1.44 -13.74 1.36
C ALA A 194 -0.57 -13.77 2.64
N ASP A 195 0.68 -13.33 2.51
CA ASP A 195 1.64 -13.25 3.62
C ASP A 195 1.66 -11.86 4.27
N PHE A 196 1.34 -10.83 3.50
CA PHE A 196 1.39 -9.43 3.91
C PHE A 196 0.22 -8.63 3.31
N TYR A 197 -0.45 -7.82 4.11
CA TYR A 197 -1.43 -6.83 3.69
C TYR A 197 -0.93 -5.42 4.01
N ILE A 198 -0.97 -4.53 3.02
CA ILE A 198 -0.50 -3.14 3.11
C ILE A 198 -1.70 -2.21 2.92
N ALA A 199 -1.84 -1.22 3.79
CA ALA A 199 -2.88 -0.21 3.75
C ALA A 199 -2.44 1.18 4.22
N GLY A 200 -3.25 2.18 3.87
CA GLY A 200 -3.23 3.54 4.40
C GLY A 200 -4.49 3.78 5.24
N HIS A 201 -5.22 4.86 4.92
CA HIS A 201 -6.53 5.28 5.45
C HIS A 201 -6.52 5.68 6.93
N ASP A 202 -5.96 4.84 7.79
CA ASP A 202 -5.59 5.26 9.13
C ASP A 202 -4.28 6.05 9.04
N HIS A 203 -4.32 7.31 9.48
CA HIS A 203 -3.25 8.29 9.28
C HIS A 203 -2.03 8.08 10.21
N HIS A 204 -1.59 6.84 10.43
CA HIS A 204 -0.41 6.52 11.22
C HIS A 204 0.43 5.44 10.53
N GLU A 205 1.57 5.13 11.13
CA GLU A 205 2.40 4.00 10.75
C GLU A 205 2.22 2.89 11.77
N GLU A 206 2.00 1.67 11.30
CA GLU A 206 1.81 0.52 12.18
C GLU A 206 2.25 -0.77 11.53
N LEU A 207 2.80 -1.67 12.33
CA LEU A 207 3.00 -3.06 11.93
C LEU A 207 2.36 -4.00 12.94
N ILE A 208 1.41 -4.82 12.48
CA ILE A 208 0.69 -5.76 13.32
C ILE A 208 1.07 -7.19 12.95
N ARG A 209 1.41 -7.98 13.98
CA ARG A 209 1.70 -9.40 13.84
C ARG A 209 0.39 -10.18 13.67
N GLY A 210 0.40 -11.12 12.74
CA GLY A 210 -0.65 -12.14 12.59
C GLY A 210 -0.15 -13.31 11.74
N ARG A 211 -1.07 -14.20 11.34
CA ARG A 211 -0.78 -15.21 10.30
C ARG A 211 -0.33 -14.54 9.00
N MET A 212 -0.93 -13.39 8.70
CA MET A 212 -0.52 -12.42 7.71
C MET A 212 -0.02 -11.17 8.46
N LEU A 213 1.02 -10.52 7.96
CA LEU A 213 1.41 -9.20 8.48
C LEU A 213 0.44 -8.14 8.00
N HIS A 214 0.23 -7.11 8.79
CA HIS A 214 -0.55 -5.94 8.38
C HIS A 214 0.30 -4.70 8.59
N LEU A 215 0.55 -3.96 7.52
CA LEU A 215 1.25 -2.68 7.54
C LEU A 215 0.25 -1.57 7.28
N ILE A 216 0.18 -0.62 8.20
CA ILE A 216 -0.46 0.67 7.99
C ILE A 216 0.66 1.68 7.71
N SER A 217 0.54 2.40 6.60
CA SER A 217 1.48 3.46 6.21
C SER A 217 0.71 4.65 5.65
N GLY A 218 -0.28 5.13 6.40
CA GLY A 218 -1.10 6.31 6.08
C GLY A 218 -0.58 7.61 6.70
N ALA A 219 0.62 7.61 7.27
CA ALA A 219 1.21 8.80 7.88
C ALA A 219 1.82 9.78 6.86
N GLY A 220 1.24 9.89 5.67
CA GLY A 220 1.73 10.81 4.64
C GLY A 220 1.38 12.28 4.92
N SER A 221 0.42 12.53 5.80
CA SER A 221 0.00 13.87 6.23
C SER A 221 -0.59 13.89 7.65
N SER A 222 -0.99 15.07 8.11
CA SER A 222 -1.64 15.32 9.41
C SER A 222 -3.10 15.74 9.21
N PRO A 223 -3.98 15.61 10.24
CA PRO A 223 -3.71 15.10 11.59
C PRO A 223 -3.82 13.57 11.68
N VAL A 224 -3.23 13.01 12.74
CA VAL A 224 -3.41 11.61 13.14
C VAL A 224 -4.59 11.52 14.11
N PRO A 225 -5.70 10.86 13.75
CA PRO A 225 -6.80 10.62 14.69
C PRO A 225 -6.36 9.78 15.90
N PRO A 226 -7.15 9.70 16.98
CA PRO A 226 -6.82 8.84 18.12
C PRO A 226 -6.63 7.37 17.69
N VAL A 227 -5.51 6.80 18.11
CA VAL A 227 -5.16 5.40 17.88
C VAL A 227 -5.31 4.65 19.22
N LYS A 228 -5.62 3.36 19.18
CA LYS A 228 -5.49 2.46 20.33
C LYS A 228 -4.83 1.16 19.90
N LEU A 229 -3.59 0.97 20.36
CA LEU A 229 -2.74 -0.14 19.93
C LEU A 229 -3.42 -1.50 20.13
N HIS A 230 -3.45 -2.28 19.06
CA HIS A 230 -3.85 -3.66 19.02
C HIS A 230 -2.82 -4.49 19.80
N VAL A 231 -3.27 -5.54 20.48
CA VAL A 231 -2.40 -6.38 21.33
C VAL A 231 -1.25 -7.04 20.57
N SER A 232 -1.40 -7.19 19.25
CA SER A 232 -0.38 -7.76 18.35
C SER A 232 0.43 -6.70 17.60
N THR A 233 0.29 -5.42 17.95
CA THR A 233 1.10 -4.35 17.37
C THR A 233 2.56 -4.53 17.74
N ILE A 234 3.42 -4.50 16.74
CA ILE A 234 4.89 -4.59 16.88
C ILE A 234 5.50 -3.19 16.82
N TYR A 235 4.93 -2.31 16.00
CA TYR A 235 5.33 -0.91 15.89
C TYR A 235 4.08 -0.06 15.65
N PRO A 236 3.97 1.14 16.25
CA PRO A 236 4.90 1.72 17.21
C PRO A 236 4.68 1.13 18.62
N PRO A 237 5.67 1.22 19.52
CA PRO A 237 5.49 0.78 20.91
C PRO A 237 4.52 1.69 21.69
N GLU A 238 4.32 2.92 21.23
CA GLU A 238 3.42 3.91 21.79
C GLU A 238 2.91 4.85 20.69
N ILE A 239 1.74 5.44 20.90
CA ILE A 239 1.13 6.37 19.94
C ILE A 239 1.66 7.77 20.21
N ARG A 240 2.12 8.44 19.16
CA ARG A 240 2.53 9.85 19.22
C ARG A 240 1.68 10.66 18.23
N PRO A 241 1.24 11.88 18.60
CA PRO A 241 0.23 12.63 17.84
C PRO A 241 0.66 13.05 16.43
N GLU A 242 1.96 13.20 16.20
CA GLU A 242 2.50 13.79 14.96
C GLU A 242 3.75 13.06 14.50
N ARG A 243 3.62 12.25 13.44
CA ARG A 243 4.77 11.70 12.70
C ARG A 243 4.42 11.52 11.24
N ILE A 244 4.71 12.52 10.40
CA ILE A 244 4.79 12.28 8.96
C ILE A 244 5.92 11.28 8.73
N GLY A 245 5.66 10.24 7.94
CA GLY A 245 6.58 9.15 7.73
C GLY A 245 6.14 8.17 6.66
N PHE A 246 6.98 7.16 6.45
CA PHE A 246 6.77 6.11 5.47
C PHE A 246 7.51 4.85 5.90
N ALA A 247 7.11 3.70 5.34
CA ALA A 247 7.82 2.45 5.53
C ALA A 247 8.67 2.11 4.31
N VAL A 248 9.78 1.40 4.52
CA VAL A 248 10.44 0.63 3.46
C VAL A 248 10.30 -0.85 3.79
N VAL A 249 9.75 -1.59 2.83
CA VAL A 249 9.63 -3.03 2.86
C VAL A 249 10.73 -3.61 1.98
N GLN A 250 11.67 -4.30 2.60
CA GLN A 250 12.70 -5.07 1.92
C GLN A 250 12.30 -6.55 1.91
N ILE A 251 12.31 -7.19 0.74
CA ILE A 251 11.85 -8.57 0.56
C ILE A 251 12.90 -9.34 -0.22
N ASP A 252 13.30 -10.50 0.29
CA ASP A 252 14.03 -11.52 -0.46
C ASP A 252 13.29 -12.87 -0.37
N ALA A 253 13.84 -13.94 -0.94
CA ALA A 253 13.18 -15.25 -0.94
C ALA A 253 12.94 -15.85 0.46
N LYS A 254 13.63 -15.35 1.50
CA LYS A 254 13.64 -15.90 2.87
C LYS A 254 13.02 -14.96 3.89
N GLU A 255 13.07 -13.65 3.70
CA GLU A 255 12.58 -12.69 4.69
C GLU A 255 11.88 -11.46 4.10
N ILE A 256 10.95 -10.92 4.89
CA ILE A 256 10.40 -9.56 4.75
C ILE A 256 10.91 -8.74 5.93
N ARG A 257 11.56 -7.63 5.65
CA ARG A 257 12.03 -6.66 6.63
C ARG A 257 11.31 -5.33 6.43
N VAL A 258 10.70 -4.81 7.49
CA VAL A 258 9.99 -3.54 7.49
C VAL A 258 10.76 -2.55 8.35
N ARG A 259 11.11 -1.41 7.77
CA ARG A 259 11.75 -0.30 8.47
C ARG A 259 10.92 0.96 8.31
N PHE A 260 10.59 1.62 9.41
CA PHE A 260 9.82 2.87 9.39
C PHE A 260 10.77 4.07 9.42
N TYR A 261 10.42 5.14 8.71
CA TYR A 261 11.24 6.34 8.57
C TYR A 261 10.44 7.59 8.88
N ASP A 262 11.09 8.59 9.49
CA ASP A 262 10.51 9.93 9.59
C ASP A 262 10.48 10.63 8.22
N ALA A 263 9.82 11.78 8.17
CA ALA A 263 9.76 12.66 7.00
C ALA A 263 11.13 13.01 6.37
N LYS A 264 12.22 12.97 7.13
CA LYS A 264 13.58 13.29 6.65
C LYS A 264 14.32 12.06 6.12
N GLY A 265 13.74 10.87 6.25
CA GLY A 265 14.37 9.61 5.88
C GLY A 265 15.31 9.05 6.97
N ASN A 266 15.14 9.45 8.23
CA ASN A 266 15.83 8.81 9.35
C ASN A 266 15.05 7.59 9.84
N PRO A 267 15.71 6.45 10.11
CA PRO A 267 15.03 5.26 10.57
C PRO A 267 14.51 5.44 12.01
N LYS A 268 13.28 5.00 12.26
CA LYS A 268 12.60 5.03 13.57
C LYS A 268 12.53 3.67 14.24
N SER A 269 12.52 2.60 13.45
CA SER A 269 12.40 1.21 13.92
C SER A 269 12.74 0.24 12.80
N GLU A 270 12.99 -1.01 13.16
CA GLU A 270 13.25 -2.09 12.23
C GLU A 270 12.64 -3.40 12.74
N TRP A 271 12.05 -4.18 11.84
CA TRP A 271 11.46 -5.46 12.16
C TRP A 271 11.60 -6.47 11.00
N ILE A 272 11.73 -7.76 11.31
CA ILE A 272 12.02 -8.83 10.34
C ILE A 272 11.03 -10.00 10.54
N ARG A 273 10.48 -10.49 9.43
CA ARG A 273 9.78 -11.78 9.31
C ARG A 273 10.57 -12.72 8.44
N THR A 274 10.90 -13.88 8.96
CA THR A 274 11.44 -14.98 8.15
C THR A 274 10.32 -15.87 7.64
N LYS A 275 10.42 -16.35 6.39
CA LYS A 275 9.55 -17.39 5.85
C LYS A 275 9.79 -18.63 6.68
N ARG A 276 8.74 -19.15 7.33
CA ARG A 276 8.83 -20.48 7.91
C ARG A 276 8.90 -21.46 6.75
N LEU A 277 10.03 -22.16 6.61
CA LEU A 277 10.12 -23.35 5.78
C LEU A 277 9.27 -24.42 6.47
N THR A 278 7.98 -24.47 6.20
CA THR A 278 7.23 -25.70 6.41
C THR A 278 7.76 -26.68 5.36
N LEU A 279 8.53 -27.68 5.83
CA LEU A 279 8.77 -28.90 5.05
C LEU A 279 7.39 -29.36 4.55
N ARG A 280 7.23 -29.39 3.23
CA ARG A 280 6.00 -29.81 2.57
C ARG A 280 5.75 -31.29 2.84
#